data_AF-A0A0F9QEH3-F1
#
_entry.id   AF-A0A0F9QEH3-F1
#
_cell.length_a   1.000
_cell.length_b   1.000
_cell.length_c   1.000
_cell.angle_alpha   90.00
_cell.angle_beta   90.00
_cell.angle_gamma   90.00
#
_symmetry.space_group_name_H-M   'P 1'
#
loop_
_entity.id
_entity.type
_entity.pdbx_description
1 polymer ?
#
loop_
_entity_poly.entity_id
_entity_poly.type
_entity_poly.pdbx_seq_one_letter_code
_entity_poly.pdbx_strand_id
1 'polypeptide(L)' 'MLNHGRRRLERKKRGYGSFPKEIFKKNAKINKRSVPLLECPECGKKQYAKSYRVKRLELQEV' A
#
# COMPACT_ATOMS: atom_id res chain seq x y z
N MET A 1 10.85 -7.40 13.74
CA MET A 1 9.97 -7.47 12.55
C MET A 1 8.95 -8.59 12.71
N LEU A 2 7.68 -8.26 13.01
CA LEU A 2 6.65 -9.25 13.32
C LEU A 2 6.09 -9.98 12.07
N ASN A 3 6.15 -9.35 10.89
CA ASN A 3 5.60 -9.93 9.66
C ASN A 3 6.41 -11.17 9.21
N HIS A 4 5.72 -12.29 9.05
CA HIS A 4 6.29 -13.57 8.62
C HIS A 4 6.93 -13.52 7.23
N GLY A 5 6.34 -12.79 6.28
CA GLY A 5 6.88 -12.69 4.92
C GLY A 5 8.23 -11.99 4.88
N ARG A 6 8.40 -10.98 5.73
CA ARG A 6 9.66 -10.25 5.86
C ARG A 6 10.76 -11.10 6.48
N ARG A 7 10.44 -11.86 7.54
CA ARG A 7 11.36 -12.83 8.16
C ARG A 7 11.88 -13.86 7.16
N ARG A 8 11.00 -14.40 6.31
CA ARG A 8 11.37 -15.36 5.25
C ARG A 8 12.33 -14.77 4.23
N LEU A 9 12.07 -13.55 3.77
CA LEU A 9 12.93 -12.86 2.80
C LEU A 9 14.32 -12.61 3.39
N GLU A 10 14.37 -12.11 4.63
CA GLU A 10 15.65 -11.84 5.32
C GLU A 10 16.46 -13.12 5.52
N ARG A 11 15.81 -14.22 5.89
CA ARG A 11 16.48 -15.52 6.04
C ARG A 11 17.07 -16.02 4.71
N LYS A 12 16.37 -15.80 3.58
CA LYS A 12 16.86 -16.15 2.23
C LYS A 12 17.90 -15.17 1.67
N LYS A 13 17.92 -13.93 2.15
CA LYS A 13 18.88 -12.90 1.73
C LYS A 13 20.24 -13.07 2.41
N ARG A 14 20.30 -13.74 3.56
CA ARG A 14 21.56 -13.99 4.30
C ARG A 14 22.49 -14.90 3.49
N GLY A 15 23.78 -14.57 3.50
CA GLY A 15 24.81 -15.27 2.73
C GLY A 15 25.18 -14.54 1.44
N TYR A 16 25.92 -15.22 0.57
CA TYR A 16 26.30 -14.72 -0.74
C TYR A 16 25.24 -15.05 -1.79
N GLY A 17 25.02 -14.14 -2.73
CA GLY A 17 24.07 -14.31 -3.82
C GLY A 17 23.35 -13.02 -4.19
N SER A 18 22.70 -13.02 -5.34
CA SER A 18 21.81 -11.94 -5.78
C SER A 18 20.49 -11.95 -4.99
N PHE A 19 19.65 -10.93 -5.21
CA PHE A 19 18.37 -10.83 -4.51
C PHE A 19 17.45 -12.03 -4.86
N PRO A 20 16.91 -12.76 -3.85
CA PRO A 20 16.28 -14.08 -4.06
C PRO A 20 14.83 -14.04 -4.56
N LYS A 21 14.24 -12.85 -4.74
CA LYS A 21 12.86 -12.66 -5.20
C LYS A 21 12.88 -11.74 -6.42
N GLU A 22 11.89 -11.88 -7.30
CA GLU A 22 11.80 -11.01 -8.47
C GLU A 22 11.58 -9.55 -8.06
N ILE A 23 12.36 -8.67 -8.68
CA ILE A 23 12.22 -7.23 -8.52
C ILE A 23 11.34 -6.74 -9.65
N PHE A 24 10.19 -6.15 -9.32
CA PHE A 24 9.28 -5.61 -10.31
C PHE A 24 9.85 -4.31 -10.91
N LYS A 25 10.31 -4.36 -12.16
CA LYS A 25 10.91 -3.21 -12.86
C LYS A 25 9.93 -2.43 -13.75
N LYS A 26 8.78 -3.01 -14.09
CA LYS A 26 7.86 -2.48 -15.13
C LYS A 26 6.62 -1.81 -14.53
N ASN A 27 6.76 -0.65 -13.91
CA ASN A 27 5.62 0.08 -13.34
C ASN A 27 4.89 0.92 -14.40
N ALA A 28 3.85 0.37 -15.03
CA ALA A 28 3.14 0.99 -16.14
C ALA A 28 1.95 1.88 -15.75
N LYS A 29 1.42 1.75 -14.53
CA LYS A 29 0.21 2.50 -14.14
C LYS A 29 0.58 3.91 -13.70
N ILE A 30 0.07 4.90 -14.43
CA ILE A 30 0.29 6.32 -14.16
C ILE A 30 -0.40 6.73 -12.84
N ASN A 31 -1.63 6.24 -12.61
CA ASN A 31 -2.43 6.62 -11.44
C ASN A 31 -2.69 5.43 -10.52
N LYS A 32 -2.69 5.71 -9.22
CA LYS A 32 -3.10 4.77 -8.18
C LYS A 32 -4.61 4.88 -7.92
N ARG A 33 -5.19 3.88 -7.25
CA ARG A 33 -6.55 3.99 -6.71
C ARG A 33 -6.49 4.79 -5.41
N SER A 34 -7.23 5.88 -5.31
CA SER A 34 -7.50 6.55 -4.04
C SER A 34 -8.61 5.81 -3.31
N VAL A 35 -8.37 5.45 -2.06
CA VAL A 35 -9.38 4.85 -1.16
C VAL A 35 -9.62 5.87 -0.06
N PRO A 36 -10.78 6.54 -0.02
CA PRO A 36 -11.11 7.42 1.08
C PRO A 36 -11.37 6.58 2.34
N LEU A 37 -10.80 7.03 3.46
CA LEU A 37 -11.09 6.50 4.79
C LEU A 37 -12.03 7.48 5.48
N LEU A 38 -13.27 7.05 5.72
CA LEU A 38 -14.26 7.86 6.41
C LEU A 38 -14.23 7.52 7.90
N GLU A 39 -14.10 8.54 8.73
CA GLU A 39 -14.15 8.42 10.19
C GLU A 39 -15.46 9.00 10.70
N CYS A 40 -16.20 8.22 11.47
CA CYS A 40 -17.41 8.70 12.11
C CYS A 40 -17.05 9.64 13.27
N PRO A 41 -17.55 10.88 13.32
CA PRO A 41 -17.21 11.85 14.35
C PRO A 41 -17.72 11.44 15.75
N GLU A 42 -18.82 10.69 15.83
CA GLU A 42 -19.45 10.31 17.10
C GLU A 42 -18.81 9.07 17.72
N CYS A 43 -18.48 8.05 16.92
CA CYS A 43 -18.00 6.76 17.43
C CYS A 43 -16.56 6.41 17.05
N GLY A 44 -15.88 7.24 16.26
CA GLY A 44 -14.49 7.03 15.84
C GLY A 44 -14.27 5.82 14.92
N LYS A 45 -15.33 5.12 14.50
CA LYS A 45 -15.23 3.97 13.60
C LYS A 45 -14.77 4.44 12.22
N LYS A 46 -13.81 3.71 11.66
CA LYS A 46 -13.19 3.98 10.37
C LYS A 46 -13.69 2.99 9.33
N GLN A 47 -14.19 3.48 8.21
CA GLN A 47 -14.67 2.66 7.10
C GLN A 47 -14.01 3.07 5.78
N TYR A 48 -13.68 2.08 4.97
CA TYR A 48 -13.13 2.29 3.63
C TYR A 48 -14.26 2.48 2.64
N ALA A 49 -14.28 3.61 1.94
CA ALA A 49 -15.26 3.91 0.91
C ALA A 49 -14.81 3.41 -0.48
N LYS A 50 -15.68 3.58 -1.49
CA LYS A 50 -15.40 3.18 -2.87
C LYS A 50 -14.13 3.84 -3.38
N SER A 51 -13.28 3.03 -4.03
CA SER A 51 -12.00 3.46 -4.55
C SER A 51 -12.07 3.87 -6.02
N TYR A 52 -11.42 4.98 -6.39
CA TYR A 52 -11.37 5.46 -7.77
C TYR A 52 -9.92 5.66 -8.23
N ARG A 53 -9.66 5.50 -9.54
CA ARG A 53 -8.33 5.81 -10.10
C ARG A 53 -8.35 7.22 -10.68
N VAL A 54 -7.76 8.16 -9.96
CA VAL A 54 -7.72 9.59 -10.34
C VAL A 54 -6.28 10.11 -10.35
N LYS A 55 -6.01 11.15 -11.14
CA LYS A 55 -4.70 11.86 -11.16
C LYS A 55 -4.56 12.81 -9.97
N ARG A 56 -5.62 13.56 -9.71
CA ARG A 56 -5.72 14.59 -8.67
C ARG A 56 -7.01 14.33 -7.90
N LEU A 57 -6.92 14.32 -6.57
CA LEU A 57 -8.05 14.22 -5.66
C LEU A 57 -7.94 15.43 -4.73
N GLU A 58 -8.97 16.27 -4.72
CA GLU A 58 -9.02 17.46 -3.87
C GLU A 58 -10.12 17.28 -2.83
N LEU A 59 -9.85 17.74 -1.62
CA LEU A 59 -10.82 17.80 -0.54
C LEU A 59 -11.21 19.27 -0.40
N GLN A 60 -12.50 19.56 -0.52
CA GLN A 60 -13.03 20.90 -0.33
C GLN A 60 -13.76 20.94 1.01
N GLU A 61 -13.46 21.95 1.82
CA GLU A 61 -14.22 22.25 3.03
C GLU A 61 -15.54 22.91 2.64
N VAL A 62 -16.62 22.50 3.31
CA VAL A 62 -17.97 23.06 3.16
C VAL A 62 -18.27 23.89 4.39
#